data_AF-A0A927XAX5-F1
#
_entry.id   AF-A0A927XAX5-F1
#
_cell.length_a   1.000
_cell.length_b   1.000
_cell.length_c   1.000
_cell.angle_alpha   90.00
_cell.angle_beta   90.00
_cell.angle_gamma   90.00
#
_symmetry.space_group_name_H-M   'P 1'
#
loop_
_entity.id
_entity.type
_entity.pdbx_description
1 polymer ?
#
loop_
_entity_poly.entity_id
_entity_poly.type
_entity_poly.pdbx_seq_one_letter_code
_entity_poly.pdbx_strand_id
1 'polypeptide(L)'
;MYDDILKDLETNLSFTYGNNITQYDSGYICDVFSEIADSNVDIYTSDLFEWGKSNMYYIDEATKEFGNPNDILRQIQQGQYYAYEQELYENQDDIIKYFAYSYLKDNNIKLNIDQEEDLDDYLSSVDSNDKLEDIIDYCRNINKDYELA
;
A
#
# COMPACT_ATOMS: atom_id res chain seq x y z
N MET A 1 4.63 -19.19 -9.50
CA MET A 1 3.49 -19.02 -10.45
C MET A 1 3.19 -17.55 -10.61
N TYR A 2 3.09 -16.81 -9.50
CA TYR A 2 2.94 -15.35 -9.49
C TYR A 2 4.27 -14.58 -9.40
N ASP A 3 5.41 -15.26 -9.54
CA ASP A 3 6.73 -14.68 -9.25
C ASP A 3 7.10 -13.54 -10.20
N ASP A 4 6.71 -13.64 -11.48
CA ASP A 4 6.96 -12.59 -12.46
C ASP A 4 6.07 -11.37 -12.18
N ILE A 5 4.77 -11.57 -11.92
CA ILE A 5 3.82 -10.50 -11.56
C ILE A 5 4.28 -9.77 -10.29
N LEU A 6 4.61 -10.52 -9.24
CA LEU A 6 5.03 -9.93 -7.97
C LEU A 6 6.35 -9.15 -8.10
N LYS A 7 7.26 -9.61 -8.95
CA LYS A 7 8.52 -8.92 -9.18
C LYS A 7 8.33 -7.61 -9.96
N ASP A 8 7.43 -7.61 -10.94
CA ASP A 8 7.08 -6.42 -11.69
C ASP A 8 6.42 -5.37 -10.78
N LEU A 9 5.46 -5.81 -9.95
CA LEU A 9 4.84 -4.94 -8.94
C LEU A 9 5.84 -4.43 -7.90
N GLU A 10 6.68 -5.29 -7.32
CA GLU A 10 7.69 -4.89 -6.32
C GLU A 10 8.67 -3.85 -6.87
N THR A 11 9.00 -3.92 -8.17
CA THR A 11 9.84 -2.92 -8.82
C THR A 11 9.17 -1.55 -8.83
N ASN A 12 7.87 -1.49 -9.14
CA ASN A 12 7.08 -0.25 -9.14
C ASN A 12 6.88 0.30 -7.71
N LEU A 13 6.74 -0.57 -6.71
CA LEU A 13 6.43 -0.20 -5.32
C LEU A 13 7.65 0.12 -4.45
N SER A 14 8.87 -0.06 -4.97
CA SER A 14 10.10 0.09 -4.18
C SER A 14 10.34 1.48 -3.58
N PHE A 15 9.68 2.52 -4.10
CA PHE A 15 9.75 3.89 -3.56
C PHE A 15 8.63 4.21 -2.56
N THR A 16 7.53 3.46 -2.57
CA THR A 16 6.28 3.81 -1.87
C THR A 16 6.13 3.14 -0.50
N TYR A 17 7.01 2.20 -0.16
CA TYR A 17 6.83 1.25 0.96
C TYR A 17 5.56 0.39 0.84
N GLY A 18 4.89 0.39 -0.32
CA GLY A 18 3.61 -0.27 -0.53
C GLY A 18 3.68 -1.79 -0.36
N ASN A 19 4.85 -2.41 -0.58
CA ASN A 19 5.06 -3.83 -0.32
C ASN A 19 4.87 -4.21 1.17
N ASN A 20 5.01 -3.26 2.10
CA ASN A 20 4.74 -3.49 3.52
C ASN A 20 3.27 -3.83 3.82
N ILE A 21 2.35 -3.65 2.87
CA ILE A 21 0.94 -4.07 3.00
C ILE A 21 0.79 -5.54 3.39
N THR A 22 1.74 -6.39 2.98
CA THR A 22 1.77 -7.83 3.27
C THR A 22 2.08 -8.17 4.73
N GLN A 23 2.46 -7.18 5.55
CA GLN A 23 2.66 -7.34 6.99
C GLN A 23 1.34 -7.26 7.79
N TYR A 24 0.25 -6.91 7.12
CA TYR A 24 -1.09 -6.76 7.69
C TYR A 24 -2.02 -7.85 7.16
N ASP A 25 -2.98 -8.28 7.96
CA ASP A 25 -3.97 -9.31 7.61
C ASP A 25 -5.42 -8.84 7.73
N SER A 26 -5.63 -7.62 8.23
CA SER A 26 -6.93 -7.04 8.53
C SER A 26 -6.83 -5.52 8.67
N GLY A 27 -7.97 -4.84 8.55
CA GLY A 27 -8.08 -3.39 8.71
C GLY A 27 -8.51 -2.70 7.43
N TYR A 28 -8.97 -1.46 7.57
CA TYR A 28 -9.27 -0.59 6.44
C TYR A 28 -7.97 -0.22 5.72
N ILE A 29 -7.99 -0.24 4.39
CA ILE A 29 -6.80 0.04 3.58
C ILE A 29 -6.23 1.43 3.90
N CYS A 30 -7.07 2.45 4.09
CA CYS A 30 -6.65 3.80 4.48
C CYS A 30 -5.93 3.85 5.84
N ASP A 31 -6.42 3.09 6.83
CA ASP A 31 -5.80 2.99 8.15
C ASP A 31 -4.42 2.32 8.03
N VAL A 32 -4.35 1.22 7.27
CA VAL A 32 -3.10 0.49 7.04
C VAL A 32 -2.09 1.35 6.26
N PHE A 33 -2.53 2.12 5.27
CA PHE A 33 -1.66 3.05 4.55
C PHE A 33 -1.11 4.13 5.48
N SER A 34 -1.95 4.67 6.37
CA SER A 34 -1.51 5.64 7.38
C SER A 34 -0.44 5.04 8.32
N GLU A 35 -0.62 3.79 8.75
CA GLU A 35 0.35 3.07 9.59
C GLU A 35 1.66 2.77 8.84
N ILE A 36 1.59 2.40 7.56
CA ILE A 36 2.78 2.23 6.71
C ILE A 36 3.53 3.55 6.54
N ALA A 37 2.82 4.65 6.25
CA ALA A 37 3.44 5.96 6.11
C ALA A 37 4.14 6.40 7.40
N ASP A 38 3.45 6.35 8.55
CA ASP A 38 3.99 6.77 9.84
C ASP A 38 5.21 5.94 10.28
N SER A 39 5.13 4.61 10.14
CA SER A 39 6.20 3.70 10.55
C SER A 39 7.50 3.85 9.75
N ASN A 40 7.44 4.46 8.55
CA ASN A 40 8.59 4.68 7.69
C ASN A 40 9.15 6.11 7.77
N VAL A 41 8.55 7.02 8.55
CA VAL A 41 9.10 8.36 8.80
C VAL A 41 10.43 8.27 9.55
N ASP A 42 11.41 9.06 9.11
CA ASP A 42 12.73 9.06 9.72
C ASP A 42 12.70 9.60 11.16
N ILE A 43 13.44 8.91 12.03
CA ILE A 43 13.61 9.32 13.44
C ILE A 43 14.93 10.06 13.68
N TYR A 44 15.91 9.91 12.78
CA TYR A 44 17.21 10.55 12.91
C TYR A 44 17.20 11.94 12.28
N THR A 45 17.65 12.93 13.05
CA THR A 45 17.70 14.33 12.62
C THR A 45 18.51 14.53 11.33
N SER A 46 19.59 13.77 11.13
CA SER A 46 20.39 13.86 9.90
C SER A 46 19.57 13.52 8.65
N ASP A 47 18.77 12.47 8.75
CA ASP A 47 18.06 11.87 7.62
C ASP A 47 16.86 12.75 7.27
N LEU A 48 16.13 13.22 8.29
CA LEU A 48 15.09 14.23 8.15
C LEU A 48 15.58 15.50 7.45
N PHE A 49 16.70 16.08 7.88
CA PHE A 49 17.22 17.27 7.22
C PHE A 49 17.72 16.98 5.81
N GLU A 50 18.26 15.80 5.53
CA GLU A 50 18.68 15.45 4.18
C GLU A 50 17.49 15.29 3.24
N TRP A 51 16.45 14.59 3.68
CA TRP A 51 15.19 14.44 2.95
C TRP A 51 14.50 15.80 2.75
N GLY A 52 14.37 16.60 3.79
CA GLY A 52 13.64 17.87 3.76
C GLY A 52 14.22 18.90 2.79
N LYS A 53 15.55 18.92 2.58
CA LYS A 53 16.21 19.85 1.62
C LYS A 53 15.67 19.72 0.19
N SER A 54 15.33 18.51 -0.22
CA SER A 54 14.86 18.21 -1.58
C SER A 54 13.33 18.16 -1.69
N ASN A 55 12.62 18.14 -0.54
CA ASN A 55 11.20 17.84 -0.47
C ASN A 55 10.37 18.92 0.24
N MET A 56 10.83 20.18 0.20
CA MET A 56 10.14 21.32 0.83
C MET A 56 8.66 21.46 0.41
N TYR A 57 8.31 21.06 -0.81
CA TYR A 57 6.92 21.05 -1.28
C TYR A 57 5.99 20.26 -0.35
N TYR A 58 6.36 19.03 -0.02
CA TYR A 58 5.54 18.18 0.85
C TYR A 58 5.45 18.72 2.28
N ILE A 59 6.51 19.38 2.78
CA ILE A 59 6.50 20.04 4.09
C ILE A 59 5.49 21.20 4.11
N ASP A 60 5.47 22.01 3.05
CA ASP A 60 4.56 23.14 2.92
C ASP A 60 3.10 22.67 2.78
N GLU A 61 2.83 21.64 1.96
CA GLU A 61 1.49 21.07 1.80
C GLU A 61 1.00 20.41 3.09
N ALA A 62 1.83 19.59 3.74
CA ALA A 62 1.45 18.94 4.99
C ALA A 62 1.17 19.96 6.10
N THR A 63 1.88 21.09 6.13
CA THR A 63 1.63 22.20 7.06
C THR A 63 0.29 22.88 6.81
N LYS A 64 -0.17 22.95 5.55
CA LYS A 64 -1.50 23.47 5.20
C LYS A 64 -2.60 22.49 5.63
N GLU A 65 -2.36 21.19 5.44
CA GLU A 65 -3.34 20.14 5.72
C GLU A 65 -3.51 19.89 7.23
N PHE A 66 -2.43 19.58 7.94
CA PHE A 66 -2.52 19.22 9.37
C PHE A 66 -2.16 20.36 10.32
N GLY A 67 -1.78 21.52 9.80
CA GLY A 67 -1.37 22.69 10.58
C GLY A 67 0.11 22.70 10.94
N ASN A 68 0.57 23.80 11.55
CA ASN A 68 1.96 24.00 11.92
C ASN A 68 2.25 23.50 13.35
N PRO A 69 3.13 22.50 13.55
CA PRO A 69 3.46 21.96 14.87
C PRO A 69 4.42 22.87 15.68
N ASN A 70 4.91 23.96 15.09
CA ASN A 70 5.86 24.91 15.68
C ASN A 70 7.22 24.29 16.09
N ASP A 71 7.59 23.17 15.47
CA ASP A 71 8.88 22.50 15.62
C ASP A 71 9.36 22.05 14.23
N ILE A 72 10.59 22.44 13.85
CA ILE A 72 11.09 22.20 12.49
C ILE A 72 11.28 20.71 12.19
N LEU A 73 11.68 19.90 13.17
CA LEU A 73 11.82 18.46 12.98
C LEU A 73 10.44 17.84 12.81
N ARG A 74 9.46 18.26 13.60
CA ARG A 74 8.07 17.81 13.46
C ARG A 74 7.45 18.23 12.13
N GLN A 75 7.73 19.44 11.63
CA GLN A 75 7.29 19.87 10.30
C GLN A 75 7.87 18.98 9.20
N ILE A 76 9.15 18.64 9.28
CA ILE A 76 9.78 17.75 8.29
C ILE A 76 9.17 16.35 8.37
N GLN A 77 9.01 15.79 9.58
CA GLN A 77 8.38 14.49 9.80
C GLN A 77 6.95 14.44 9.24
N GLN A 78 6.17 15.49 9.49
CA GLN A 78 4.81 15.64 8.97
C GLN A 78 4.79 15.73 7.43
N GLY A 79 5.77 16.43 6.84
CA GLY A 79 5.96 16.45 5.39
C GLY A 79 6.34 15.09 4.80
N GLN A 80 7.20 14.34 5.49
CA GLN A 80 7.63 13.01 5.08
C GLN A 80 6.49 12.00 5.16
N TYR A 81 5.72 12.02 6.26
CA TYR A 81 4.47 11.27 6.40
C TYR A 81 3.53 11.55 5.23
N TYR A 82 3.27 12.83 4.95
CA TYR A 82 2.37 13.24 3.87
C TYR A 82 2.85 12.76 2.50
N ALA A 83 4.15 12.87 2.22
CA ALA A 83 4.72 12.38 0.98
C ALA A 83 4.51 10.87 0.81
N TYR A 84 4.79 10.08 1.85
CA TYR A 84 4.61 8.63 1.82
C TYR A 84 3.14 8.24 1.68
N GLU A 85 2.24 8.91 2.37
CA GLU A 85 0.80 8.71 2.26
C GLU A 85 0.31 8.99 0.82
N GLN A 86 0.74 10.09 0.19
CA GLN A 86 0.39 10.38 -1.21
C GLN A 86 0.92 9.29 -2.16
N GLU A 87 2.17 8.87 -2.00
CA GLU A 87 2.78 7.82 -2.83
C GLU A 87 2.03 6.47 -2.69
N LEU A 88 1.54 6.13 -1.49
CA LEU A 88 0.71 4.94 -1.27
C LEU A 88 -0.63 5.04 -2.01
N TYR A 89 -1.32 6.17 -1.92
CA TYR A 89 -2.60 6.37 -2.63
C TYR A 89 -2.43 6.46 -4.15
N GLU A 90 -1.37 7.08 -4.64
CA GLU A 90 -1.07 7.14 -6.09
C GLU A 90 -0.79 5.77 -6.70
N ASN A 91 -0.33 4.81 -5.88
CA ASN A 91 0.01 3.45 -6.30
C ASN A 91 -0.94 2.39 -5.71
N GLN A 92 -2.12 2.79 -5.24
CA GLN A 92 -3.06 1.93 -4.51
C GLN A 92 -3.38 0.62 -5.26
N ASP A 93 -3.68 0.71 -6.56
CA ASP A 93 -4.08 -0.45 -7.36
C ASP A 93 -2.98 -1.52 -7.42
N ASP A 94 -1.72 -1.10 -7.62
CA ASP A 94 -0.57 -1.99 -7.66
C ASP A 94 -0.29 -2.61 -6.27
N ILE A 95 -0.51 -1.84 -5.20
CA ILE A 95 -0.37 -2.31 -3.82
C ILE A 95 -1.43 -3.38 -3.49
N ILE A 96 -2.70 -3.14 -3.85
CA ILE A 96 -3.81 -4.06 -3.65
C ILE A 96 -3.57 -5.36 -4.44
N LYS A 97 -3.12 -5.25 -5.69
CA LYS A 97 -2.71 -6.42 -6.49
C LYS A 97 -1.57 -7.16 -5.83
N TYR A 98 -0.53 -6.46 -5.39
CA TYR A 98 0.61 -7.08 -4.72
C TYR A 98 0.17 -7.85 -3.47
N PHE A 99 -0.73 -7.28 -2.67
CA PHE A 99 -1.31 -7.92 -1.50
C PHE A 99 -2.03 -9.23 -1.85
N ALA A 100 -2.96 -9.19 -2.82
CA ALA A 100 -3.74 -10.35 -3.23
C ALA A 100 -2.86 -11.48 -3.81
N TYR A 101 -1.97 -11.16 -4.76
CA TYR A 101 -1.09 -12.16 -5.38
C TYR A 101 -0.06 -12.73 -4.40
N SER A 102 0.39 -11.94 -3.42
CA SER A 102 1.25 -12.43 -2.34
C SER A 102 0.49 -13.43 -1.46
N TYR A 103 -0.75 -13.09 -1.09
CA TYR A 103 -1.61 -14.00 -0.32
C TYR A 103 -1.86 -15.33 -1.06
N LEU A 104 -2.19 -15.30 -2.36
CA LEU A 104 -2.38 -16.50 -3.17
C LEU A 104 -1.12 -17.37 -3.22
N LYS A 105 0.04 -16.74 -3.43
CA LYS A 105 1.35 -17.42 -3.45
C LYS A 105 1.63 -18.10 -2.11
N ASP A 106 1.50 -17.40 -1.00
CA ASP A 106 1.83 -17.91 0.34
C ASP A 106 0.90 -19.04 0.77
N ASN A 107 -0.35 -19.03 0.30
CA ASN A 107 -1.34 -20.06 0.58
C ASN A 107 -1.39 -21.17 -0.49
N ASN A 108 -0.49 -21.15 -1.48
CA ASN A 108 -0.45 -22.10 -2.60
C ASN A 108 -1.78 -22.22 -3.36
N ILE A 109 -2.56 -21.14 -3.42
CA ILE A 109 -3.79 -21.07 -4.20
C ILE A 109 -3.38 -20.84 -5.65
N LYS A 110 -3.91 -21.68 -6.55
CA LYS A 110 -3.66 -21.57 -7.98
C LYS A 110 -4.93 -21.18 -8.69
N LEU A 111 -4.82 -20.18 -9.54
CA LEU A 111 -5.89 -19.71 -10.39
C LEU A 111 -5.66 -20.19 -11.83
N ASN A 112 -6.76 -20.39 -12.56
CA ASN A 112 -6.75 -20.46 -14.01
C ASN A 112 -6.90 -19.05 -14.61
N ILE A 113 -6.84 -18.93 -15.94
CA ILE A 113 -6.88 -17.63 -16.63
C ILE A 113 -8.18 -16.86 -16.33
N ASP A 114 -9.31 -17.54 -16.34
CA ASP A 114 -10.62 -16.89 -16.10
C ASP A 114 -10.71 -16.38 -14.65
N GLN A 115 -10.16 -17.13 -13.70
CA GLN A 115 -10.09 -16.73 -12.29
C GLN A 115 -9.11 -15.58 -12.04
N GLU A 116 -8.01 -15.51 -12.80
CA GLU A 116 -7.09 -14.37 -12.74
C GLU A 116 -7.77 -13.09 -13.28
N GLU A 117 -8.54 -13.21 -14.36
CA GLU A 117 -9.34 -12.10 -14.91
C GLU A 117 -10.40 -11.62 -13.90
N ASP A 118 -11.17 -12.55 -13.31
CA ASP A 118 -12.17 -12.22 -12.28
C ASP A 118 -11.55 -11.55 -11.04
N LEU A 119 -10.38 -12.03 -10.62
CA LEU A 119 -9.64 -11.42 -9.51
C LEU A 119 -9.23 -10.00 -9.86
N ASP A 120 -8.59 -9.79 -11.01
CA ASP A 120 -8.12 -8.47 -11.42
C ASP A 120 -9.30 -7.48 -11.57
N ASP A 121 -10.44 -7.94 -12.08
CA ASP A 121 -11.68 -7.17 -12.16
C ASP A 121 -12.20 -6.80 -10.76
N TYR A 122 -12.25 -7.75 -9.83
CA TYR A 122 -12.62 -7.48 -8.44
C TYR A 122 -11.69 -6.45 -7.80
N LEU A 123 -10.37 -6.64 -7.90
CA LEU A 123 -9.37 -5.76 -7.32
C LEU A 123 -9.43 -4.33 -7.90
N SER A 124 -9.85 -4.17 -9.16
CA SER A 124 -10.04 -2.85 -9.78
C SER A 124 -11.19 -2.03 -9.17
N SER A 125 -12.08 -2.70 -8.42
CA SER A 125 -13.20 -2.06 -7.72
C SER A 125 -12.92 -1.74 -6.25
N VAL A 126 -11.81 -2.25 -5.71
CA VAL A 126 -11.43 -2.06 -4.30
C VAL A 126 -10.87 -0.66 -4.11
N ASP A 127 -11.37 0.05 -3.10
CA ASP A 127 -10.86 1.37 -2.70
C ASP A 127 -10.35 1.40 -1.26
N SER A 128 -9.73 2.52 -0.87
CA SER A 128 -9.12 2.67 0.46
C SER A 128 -10.08 2.52 1.66
N ASN A 129 -11.40 2.60 1.44
CA ASN A 129 -12.42 2.36 2.48
C ASN A 129 -12.84 0.90 2.59
N ASP A 130 -12.35 0.03 1.72
CA ASP A 130 -12.51 -1.41 1.85
C ASP A 130 -11.47 -1.99 2.81
N LYS A 131 -11.66 -3.26 3.16
CA LYS A 131 -10.84 -3.93 4.15
C LYS A 131 -9.97 -5.01 3.54
N LEU A 132 -8.79 -5.21 4.11
CA LEU A 132 -7.86 -6.25 3.67
C LEU A 132 -8.47 -7.67 3.84
N GLU A 133 -9.25 -7.89 4.88
CA GLU A 133 -9.92 -9.18 5.09
C GLU A 133 -10.92 -9.53 3.97
N ASP A 134 -11.54 -8.54 3.31
CA ASP A 134 -12.49 -8.79 2.22
C ASP A 134 -11.75 -9.31 0.97
N ILE A 135 -10.56 -8.77 0.67
CA ILE A 135 -9.69 -9.27 -0.40
C ILE A 135 -9.23 -10.69 -0.11
N ILE A 136 -8.82 -10.96 1.13
CA ILE A 136 -8.42 -12.31 1.56
C ILE A 136 -9.58 -13.29 1.38
N ASP A 137 -10.78 -12.91 1.80
CA ASP A 137 -11.96 -13.77 1.70
C ASP A 137 -12.37 -14.00 0.24
N TYR A 138 -12.23 -13.01 -0.64
CA TYR A 138 -12.40 -13.20 -2.08
C TYR A 138 -11.40 -14.23 -2.62
N CYS A 139 -10.09 -14.04 -2.35
CA CYS A 139 -9.02 -14.94 -2.78
C CYS A 139 -9.22 -16.39 -2.28
N ARG A 140 -9.77 -16.57 -1.08
CA ARG A 140 -10.07 -17.91 -0.51
C ARG A 140 -11.23 -18.61 -1.20
N ASN A 141 -12.21 -17.87 -1.71
CA ASN A 141 -13.47 -18.42 -2.20
C ASN A 141 -13.56 -18.49 -3.73
N ILE A 142 -12.68 -17.80 -4.46
CA ILE A 142 -12.64 -17.77 -5.93
C ILE A 142 -12.60 -19.16 -6.59
N ASN A 143 -12.05 -20.18 -5.92
CA ASN A 143 -12.05 -21.56 -6.43
C ASN A 143 -13.39 -22.28 -6.27
N LYS A 144 -14.15 -21.96 -5.22
CA LYS A 144 -15.41 -22.66 -4.91
C LYS A 144 -16.52 -22.28 -5.88
N ASP A 145 -16.49 -21.05 -6.38
CA ASP A 145 -17.48 -20.56 -7.32
C ASP A 145 -17.35 -21.26 -8.69
N TYR A 146 -16.13 -21.68 -9.05
CA TYR A 146 -15.83 -22.43 -10.27
C TYR A 146 -16.04 -23.95 -10.17
N GLU A 147 -16.07 -24.53 -8.96
CA GLU A 147 -16.42 -25.95 -8.77
C GLU A 147 -17.94 -26.21 -8.92
N LEU A 148 -18.75 -25.16 -8.90
CA LEU A 148 -20.22 -25.20 -8.96
C LEU A 148 -20.79 -24.80 -10.33
N ALA A 149 -19.96 -24.29 -11.25
CA ALA A 149 -20.31 -23.89 -12.61
C ALA A 149 -20.10 -25.03 -13.63
#